data_AF-A0A4Y8K0L2-F1
#
_entry.id   AF-A0A4Y8K0L2-F1
#
_cell.length_a   1.000
_cell.length_b   1.000
_cell.length_c   1.000
_cell.angle_alpha   90.00
_cell.angle_beta   90.00
_cell.angle_gamma   90.00
#
_symmetry.space_group_name_H-M   'P 1'
#
loop_
_entity.id
_entity.type
_entity.pdbx_description
1 polymer ?
#
loop_
_entity_poly.entity_id
_entity_poly.type
_entity_poly.pdbx_seq_one_letter_code
_entity_poly.pdbx_strand_id
1 'polypeptide(L)' 'MRRLQFAYERWTILVQAEGEHVARAWFIGANPWLDYDTPVTAIREDRFKDVATAVQAVIDDSFSG' A
#
# COMPACT_ATOMS: atom_id res chain seq x y z
N MET A 1 3.92 14.61 -11.32
CA MET A 1 4.88 13.77 -10.56
C MET A 1 4.33 13.22 -9.23
N ARG A 2 3.04 13.40 -8.88
CA ARG A 2 2.53 13.06 -7.53
C ARG A 2 2.36 11.56 -7.26
N ARG A 3 1.95 10.78 -8.26
CA ARG A 3 1.64 9.35 -8.13
C ARG A 3 2.86 8.49 -7.81
N LEU A 4 3.96 8.68 -8.53
CA LEU A 4 5.18 7.89 -8.36
C LEU A 4 5.84 8.15 -7.00
N GLN A 5 5.89 9.41 -6.59
CA GLN A 5 6.39 9.78 -5.28
C GLN A 5 5.54 9.16 -4.16
N PHE A 6 4.22 9.29 -4.25
CA PHE A 6 3.31 8.66 -3.27
C PHE A 6 3.50 7.14 -3.22
N ALA A 7 3.58 6.47 -4.38
CA ALA A 7 3.81 5.03 -4.45
C ALA A 7 5.13 4.64 -3.78
N TYR A 8 6.21 5.39 -4.04
CA TYR A 8 7.53 5.14 -3.49
C TYR A 8 7.58 5.33 -1.96
N GLU A 9 6.92 6.38 -1.44
CA GLU A 9 6.81 6.61 0.00
C GLU A 9 6.08 5.44 0.68
N ARG A 10 4.95 5.00 0.12
CA ARG A 10 4.18 3.85 0.67
C ARG A 10 4.92 2.53 0.55
N TRP A 11 5.60 2.30 -0.57
CA TRP A 11 6.48 1.15 -0.76
C TRP A 11 7.55 1.08 0.33
N THR A 12 8.26 2.19 0.54
CA THR A 12 9.35 2.24 1.52
C THR A 12 8.87 1.89 2.92
N ILE A 13 7.71 2.42 3.33
CA ILE A 13 7.14 2.13 4.65
C ILE A 13 6.80 0.63 4.79
N LEU A 14 6.14 0.04 3.79
CA LEU A 14 5.79 -1.38 3.80
C LEU A 14 7.03 -2.30 3.78
N VAL A 15 8.06 -1.94 3.01
CA VAL A 15 9.32 -2.71 3.00
C VAL A 15 10.00 -2.68 4.38
N GLN A 16 9.96 -1.55 5.09
CA GLN A 16 10.53 -1.46 6.42
C GLN A 16 9.75 -2.25 7.47
N ALA A 17 8.42 -2.35 7.34
CA ALA A 17 7.58 -3.10 8.27
C ALA A 17 7.57 -4.62 7.98
N GLU A 18 7.38 -5.00 6.73
CA GLU A 18 7.04 -6.39 6.32
C GLU A 18 8.10 -7.05 5.43
N GLY A 19 9.08 -6.29 4.95
CA GLY A 19 10.06 -6.75 3.97
C GLY A 19 9.62 -6.63 2.51
N GLU A 20 10.60 -6.73 1.61
CA GLU A 20 10.41 -6.45 0.17
C GLU A 20 9.42 -7.39 -0.52
N HIS A 21 9.48 -8.68 -0.20
CA HIS A 21 8.62 -9.67 -0.83
C HIS A 21 7.13 -9.45 -0.49
N VAL A 22 6.83 -9.14 0.78
CA VAL A 22 5.47 -8.87 1.23
C VAL A 22 4.96 -7.55 0.66
N ALA A 23 5.77 -6.49 0.70
CA ALA A 23 5.42 -5.22 0.08
C ALA A 23 5.11 -5.37 -1.43
N ARG A 24 5.90 -6.18 -2.14
CA ARG A 24 5.65 -6.50 -3.56
C ARG A 24 4.31 -7.18 -3.76
N ALA A 25 4.04 -8.24 -3.02
CA ALA A 25 2.79 -8.99 -3.12
C ALA A 25 1.59 -8.09 -2.80
N TRP A 26 1.72 -7.23 -1.79
CA TRP A 26 0.66 -6.31 -1.36
C TRP A 26 0.32 -5.28 -2.44
N PHE A 27 1.32 -4.69 -3.12
CA PHE A 27 1.08 -3.67 -4.16
C PHE A 27 0.43 -4.22 -5.43
N ILE A 28 0.69 -5.49 -5.77
CA ILE A 28 0.17 -6.13 -6.99
C ILE A 28 -1.08 -6.98 -6.74
N GLY A 29 -1.34 -7.35 -5.49
CA GLY A 29 -2.47 -8.18 -5.09
C GLY A 29 -3.76 -7.39 -4.94
N ALA A 30 -4.88 -8.09 -5.06
CA ALA A 30 -6.20 -7.55 -4.71
C ALA A 30 -6.23 -7.19 -3.23
N ASN A 31 -6.68 -5.97 -2.91
CA ASN A 31 -6.66 -5.45 -1.55
C ASN A 31 -8.09 -5.22 -1.02
N PRO A 32 -8.51 -5.87 0.08
CA PRO A 32 -9.85 -5.72 0.64
C PRO A 32 -10.20 -4.29 1.07
N TRP A 33 -9.20 -3.48 1.47
CA TRP A 33 -9.40 -2.06 1.81
C TRP A 33 -9.57 -1.16 0.59
N LEU A 34 -9.37 -1.69 -0.62
CA LEU A 34 -9.43 -0.96 -1.88
C LEU A 34 -10.50 -1.51 -2.83
N ASP A 35 -11.58 -2.09 -2.29
CA ASP A 35 -12.65 -2.73 -3.08
C ASP A 35 -12.11 -3.85 -3.98
N TYR A 36 -11.14 -4.60 -3.46
CA TYR A 36 -10.42 -5.68 -4.17
C TYR A 36 -9.59 -5.24 -5.38
N ASP A 37 -9.43 -3.94 -5.60
CA ASP A 37 -8.42 -3.43 -6.54
C ASP A 37 -7.01 -3.59 -6.00
N THR A 38 -6.04 -3.50 -6.92
CA THR A 38 -4.63 -3.42 -6.54
C THR A 38 -4.26 -2.00 -6.08
N PRO A 39 -3.35 -1.84 -5.10
CA PRO A 39 -2.82 -0.53 -4.73
C PRO A 39 -2.22 0.25 -5.90
N VAL A 40 -1.59 -0.42 -6.86
CA VAL A 40 -1.09 0.22 -8.10
C VAL A 40 -2.24 0.82 -8.92
N THR A 41 -3.36 0.10 -9.08
CA THR A 41 -4.55 0.61 -9.77
C THR A 41 -5.13 1.81 -9.02
N ALA A 42 -5.34 1.70 -7.71
CA ALA A 42 -5.88 2.78 -6.89
C ALA A 42 -5.01 4.06 -6.95
N ILE A 43 -3.67 3.93 -6.91
CA ILE A 43 -2.75 5.06 -7.09
C ILE A 43 -2.86 5.66 -8.50
N ARG A 44 -3.04 4.83 -9.53
CA ARG A 44 -3.25 5.28 -10.92
C ARG A 44 -4.55 6.06 -11.08
N GLU A 45 -5.55 5.79 -10.25
CA GLU A 45 -6.85 6.46 -10.23
C GLU A 45 -6.94 7.63 -9.25
N ASP A 46 -5.81 8.09 -8.70
CA ASP A 46 -5.72 9.17 -7.71
C ASP A 46 -6.47 8.91 -6.38
N ARG A 47 -6.76 7.64 -6.06
CA ARG A 47 -7.36 7.19 -4.78
C ARG A 47 -6.34 7.17 -3.63
N PHE A 48 -5.56 8.23 -3.49
CA PHE A 48 -4.44 8.28 -2.53
C PHE A 48 -4.87 8.14 -1.07
N LYS A 49 -6.06 8.66 -0.71
CA LYS A 49 -6.58 8.57 0.65
C LYS A 49 -6.88 7.12 1.03
N ASP A 50 -7.55 6.39 0.16
CA ASP A 50 -7.90 4.98 0.39
C ASP A 50 -6.64 4.14 0.55
N VAL A 51 -5.65 4.35 -0.33
CA VAL A 51 -4.36 3.65 -0.26
C VAL A 51 -3.61 4.03 1.02
N ALA A 52 -3.70 5.29 1.46
CA ALA A 52 -3.09 5.71 2.71
C ALA A 52 -3.69 5.01 3.92
N THR A 53 -5.02 4.88 3.96
CA THR A 53 -5.74 4.14 5.00
C THR A 53 -5.39 2.66 4.98
N ALA A 54 -5.34 2.05 3.81
CA ALA A 54 -4.96 0.64 3.66
C ALA A 54 -3.54 0.37 4.15
N VAL A 55 -2.57 1.25 3.83
CA VAL A 55 -1.19 1.14 4.32
C VAL A 55 -1.14 1.26 5.85
N GLN A 56 -1.90 2.19 6.43
CA GLN A 56 -1.94 2.34 7.89
C GLN A 56 -2.49 1.09 8.58
N ALA A 57 -3.55 0.49 8.03
CA ALA A 57 -4.10 -0.74 8.57
C ALA A 57 -3.09 -1.91 8.60
N VAL A 58 -2.25 -2.03 7.56
CA VAL A 58 -1.17 -3.04 7.54
C VAL A 58 -0.12 -2.76 8.61
N ILE A 59 0.29 -1.50 8.75
CA ILE A 59 1.31 -1.11 9.74
C ILE A 59 0.80 -1.37 11.16
N ASP A 60 -0.45 -1.01 11.45
CA ASP A 60 -1.06 -1.18 12.78
C ASP A 60 -1.20 -2.68 13.14
N ASP A 61 -1.50 -3.52 12.15
CA ASP A 61 -1.55 -4.99 12.30
C ASP A 61 -0.14 -5.57 12.56
N SER A 62 0.86 -5.12 11.80
CA SER A 62 2.28 -5.49 11.95
C SER A 62 2.81 -5.26 13.37
N PHE A 63 2.47 -4.10 13.95
CA PHE A 63 2.89 -3.75 15.32
C PHE A 63 2.16 -4.54 16.41
N SER A 64 1.05 -5.21 16.08
CA SER A 64 0.25 -5.98 17.04
C SER A 64 0.60 -7.47 17.06
N GLY A 65 1.48 -7.93 16.15
CA GLY A 65 1.92 -9.31 15.99
C GLY A 65 3.20 -9.71 16.71
#